data_AF-A0A925EDX2-F1
#
_entry.id   AF-A0A925EDX2-F1
#
_cell.length_a   1.000
_cell.length_b   1.000
_cell.length_c   1.000
_cell.angle_alpha   90.00
_cell.angle_beta   90.00
_cell.angle_gamma   90.00
#
_symmetry.space_group_name_H-M   'P 1'
#
loop_
_entity.id
_entity.type
_entity.pdbx_description
1 polymer ?
#
loop_
_entity_poly.entity_id
_entity_poly.type
_entity_poly.pdbx_seq_one_letter_code
_entity_poly.pdbx_strand_id
1 'polypeptide(L)' 'MSRDLRKYVKDTNVRLLVGAFISLFVIGVGLIWLIYGFGAAVTGFLCLLGGLLPIGLIFLVLYASDWILKRDGRD' A
#
# COMPACT_ATOMS: atom_id res chain seq x y z
N MET A 1 16.10 29.07 -6.79
CA MET A 1 15.42 27.99 -7.55
C MET A 1 15.23 26.78 -6.62
N SER A 2 14.41 26.92 -5.57
CA SER A 2 14.10 25.81 -4.65
C SER A 2 13.17 24.84 -5.38
N ARG A 3 13.74 23.84 -6.03
CA ARG A 3 12.97 22.72 -6.58
C ARG A 3 12.41 21.95 -5.38
N ASP A 4 11.10 21.96 -5.21
CA ASP A 4 10.37 21.26 -4.16
C ASP A 4 10.75 19.76 -4.08
N LEU A 5 11.74 19.44 -3.24
CA LEU A 5 12.12 18.06 -2.91
C LEU A 5 10.95 17.30 -2.26
N ARG A 6 10.02 18.00 -1.61
CA ARG A 6 8.87 17.45 -0.89
C ARG A 6 7.88 16.70 -1.80
N LYS A 7 7.74 17.11 -3.07
CA LYS A 7 6.90 16.39 -4.05
C LYS A 7 7.59 15.11 -4.56
N TYR A 8 8.92 15.10 -4.69
CA TYR A 8 9.66 13.95 -5.22
C TYR A 8 9.78 12.77 -4.24
N VAL A 9 9.84 13.03 -2.93
CA VAL A 9 9.92 11.96 -1.91
C VAL A 9 8.63 11.12 -1.88
N LYS A 10 7.48 11.71 -2.22
CA LYS A 10 6.19 10.98 -2.27
C LYS A 10 6.13 9.99 -3.44
N ASP A 11 6.66 10.36 -4.60
CA ASP A 11 6.59 9.53 -5.81
C ASP A 11 7.51 8.30 -5.72
N THR A 12 8.71 8.47 -5.18
CA THR A 12 9.66 7.35 -4.98
C THR A 12 9.13 6.31 -3.98
N ASN A 13 8.50 6.76 -2.89
CA ASN A 13 7.92 5.84 -1.90
C ASN A 13 6.77 5.02 -2.46
N VAL A 14 5.89 5.59 -3.29
CA VAL A 14 4.82 4.83 -3.93
C VAL A 14 5.40 3.76 -4.85
N ARG A 15 6.43 4.10 -5.64
CA ARG A 15 7.06 3.14 -6.55
C ARG A 15 7.76 1.99 -5.81
N LEU A 16 8.44 2.29 -4.70
CA LEU A 16 9.04 1.27 -3.83
C LEU A 16 7.97 0.40 -3.17
N LEU A 17 6.89 1.01 -2.69
CA LEU A 17 5.77 0.28 -2.08
C LEU A 17 5.11 -0.66 -3.10
N VAL A 18 4.84 -0.19 -4.32
CA VAL A 18 4.27 -1.00 -5.40
C VAL A 18 5.23 -2.13 -5.80
N GLY A 19 6.52 -1.85 -5.95
CA GLY A 19 7.52 -2.85 -6.25
C GLY A 19 7.63 -3.93 -5.17
N ALA A 20 7.61 -3.53 -3.91
CA ALA A 20 7.59 -4.44 -2.77
C ALA A 20 6.29 -5.26 -2.71
N PHE A 21 5.14 -4.66 -3.03
CA PHE A 21 3.85 -5.35 -3.03
C PHE A 21 3.80 -6.43 -4.11
N ILE A 22 4.28 -6.10 -5.32
CA ILE A 22 4.35 -7.06 -6.44
C ILE A 22 5.31 -8.20 -6.10
N SER A 23 6.50 -7.90 -5.57
CA SER A 23 7.44 -8.95 -5.20
C SER A 23 6.88 -9.84 -4.09
N LEU A 24 6.20 -9.28 -3.08
CA LEU A 24 5.54 -10.06 -2.03
C LEU A 24 4.44 -10.97 -2.57
N PHE A 25 3.58 -10.46 -3.46
CA PHE A 25 2.51 -11.27 -4.04
C PHE A 25 3.06 -12.36 -4.97
N VAL A 26 3.98 -12.00 -5.87
CA VAL A 26 4.50 -12.95 -6.87
C VAL A 26 5.44 -13.97 -6.23
N ILE A 27 6.46 -13.52 -5.48
CA ILE A 27 7.44 -14.39 -4.86
C ILE A 27 6.84 -15.09 -3.65
N GLY A 28 6.10 -14.38 -2.79
CA GLY A 28 5.49 -14.97 -1.60
C GLY A 28 4.44 -16.01 -1.93
N VAL A 29 3.40 -15.66 -2.69
CA VAL A 29 2.33 -16.61 -3.04
C VAL A 29 2.87 -17.72 -3.96
N GLY A 30 3.78 -17.39 -4.88
CA GLY A 30 4.42 -18.38 -5.76
C GLY A 30 5.20 -19.44 -4.97
N LEU A 31 5.97 -19.04 -3.95
CA LEU A 31 6.72 -19.96 -3.11
C LEU A 31 5.80 -20.79 -2.21
N ILE A 32 4.73 -20.20 -1.69
CA ILE A 32 3.71 -20.91 -0.90
C ILE A 32 3.00 -21.97 -1.76
N TRP A 33 2.67 -21.63 -3.01
CA TRP A 33 2.01 -22.56 -3.93
C TRP A 33 2.90 -23.77 -4.25
N LEU A 34 4.20 -23.55 -4.43
CA LEU A 34 5.16 -24.63 -4.69
C LEU A 34 5.36 -25.59 -3.49
N ILE A 35 5.31 -25.08 -2.26
CA ILE A 35 5.63 -25.88 -1.06
C ILE A 35 4.37 -26.46 -0.40
N TYR A 36 3.32 -25.66 -0.24
CA TYR A 36 2.13 -26.01 0.55
C TYR A 36 0.87 -26.28 -0.29
N GLY A 37 0.95 -26.13 -1.62
CA GLY A 37 -0.17 -26.39 -2.53
C GLY A 37 -1.23 -25.28 -2.57
N PHE A 38 -2.35 -25.57 -3.25
CA PHE A 38 -3.36 -24.56 -3.59
C PHE A 38 -4.07 -23.94 -2.37
N GLY A 39 -4.38 -24.74 -1.35
CA GLY A 39 -5.07 -24.25 -0.15
C GLY A 39 -4.29 -23.19 0.62
N ALA A 40 -2.96 -23.34 0.71
CA ALA A 40 -2.10 -22.38 1.39
C ALA A 40 -1.88 -21.10 0.58
N ALA A 41 -1.91 -21.19 -0.76
CA ALA A 41 -1.84 -20.00 -1.61
C ALA A 41 -3.04 -19.08 -1.39
N VAL A 42 -4.25 -19.65 -1.23
CA VAL A 42 -5.47 -18.89 -0.97
C VAL A 42 -5.46 -18.22 0.41
N THR A 43 -5.02 -18.92 1.46
CA THR A 43 -4.91 -18.34 2.80
C THR A 43 -3.81 -17.28 2.88
N GLY A 44 -2.68 -17.48 2.21
CA GLY A 44 -1.63 -16.46 2.06
C GLY A 44 -2.14 -15.21 1.34
N PHE A 45 -2.92 -15.38 0.27
CA PHE A 45 -3.55 -14.28 -0.46
C PHE A 45 -4.55 -13.51 0.42
N LEU A 46 -5.40 -14.23 1.16
CA LEU A 46 -6.35 -13.64 2.12
C LEU A 46 -5.63 -12.88 3.24
N CYS A 47 -4.50 -13.40 3.73
CA CYS A 47 -3.68 -12.75 4.75
C CYS A 47 -3.09 -11.42 4.23
N LEU A 48 -2.55 -11.42 3.02
CA LEU A 48 -2.03 -10.20 2.39
C LEU A 48 -3.12 -9.15 2.15
N LEU A 49 -4.32 -9.57 1.72
CA LEU A 49 -5.49 -8.69 1.62
C LEU A 49 -5.93 -8.15 2.98
N GLY A 50 -5.91 -8.99 4.02
CA GLY A 50 -6.20 -8.59 5.40
C GLY A 50 -5.21 -7.57 5.95
N GLY A 51 -3.92 -7.68 5.59
CA GLY A 51 -2.90 -6.68 5.93
C GLY A 51 -3.08 -5.36 5.18
N LEU A 52 -3.76 -5.37 4.03
CA LEU A 52 -4.06 -4.16 3.26
C LEU A 52 -5.20 -3.34 3.88
N LEU A 53 -6.07 -3.98 4.66
CA LEU A 53 -7.18 -3.33 5.36
C LEU A 53 -6.71 -2.19 6.30
N PRO A 54 -5.79 -2.41 7.26
CA PRO A 54 -5.32 -1.33 8.13
C PRO A 54 -4.55 -0.24 7.37
N ILE A 55 -3.79 -0.62 6.33
CA ILE A 55 -3.08 0.36 5.47
C ILE A 55 -4.08 1.27 4.77
N GLY A 56 -5.12 0.68 4.16
CA GLY A 56 -6.21 1.41 3.53
C GLY A 56 -6.98 2.27 4.52
N LEU A 57 -7.21 1.77 5.74
CA LEU A 57 -7.90 2.51 6.79
C LEU A 57 -7.10 3.76 7.22
N ILE A 58 -5.78 3.64 7.38
CA ILE A 58 -4.91 4.79 7.69
C ILE A 58 -4.99 5.83 6.56
N PHE A 59 -4.91 5.39 5.30
CA PHE A 59 -5.04 6.28 4.14
C PHE A 59 -6.41 6.97 4.09
N LEU A 60 -7.48 6.23 4.37
CA LEU A 60 -8.84 6.75 4.43
C LEU A 60 -8.97 7.85 5.49
N VAL A 61 -8.43 7.63 6.69
CA VAL A 61 -8.45 8.61 7.78
C VAL A 61 -7.63 9.85 7.42
N LEU A 62 -6.47 9.66 6.79
CA LEU A 62 -5.61 10.77 6.36
C LEU A 62 -6.28 11.60 5.25
N TYR A 63 -6.94 10.93 4.29
CA TYR A 63 -7.69 11.58 3.22
C TYR A 63 -8.94 12.29 3.76
N ALA A 64 -9.66 11.67 4.69
CA ALA A 64 -10.82 12.29 5.34
C ALA A 64 -10.41 13.56 6.09
N SER A 65 -9.27 13.53 6.79
CA SER A 65 -8.72 14.70 7.48
C SER A 65 -8.36 15.81 6.49
N ASP A 66 -7.68 15.48 5.39
CA ASP A 66 -7.35 16.43 4.32
C ASP A 66 -8.63 17.05 3.72
N TRP A 67 -9.66 16.23 3.48
CA TRP A 67 -10.94 16.68 2.92
C TRP A 67 -11.70 17.63 3.87
N ILE A 68 -11.65 17.37 5.19
CA ILE A 68 -12.25 18.25 6.19
C ILE A 68 -11.51 19.58 6.26
N LEU A 69 -10.17 19.57 6.27
CA LEU A 69 -9.36 20.78 6.29
C LEU A 69 -9.54 21.63 5.02
N LYS A 70 -9.68 20.98 3.85
CA LYS A 70 -9.94 21.64 2.57
C LYS A 70 -11.34 22.24 2.47
N ARG A 71 -12.28 21.76 3.28
CA ARG A 71 -13.64 22.30 3.37
C ARG A 71 -13.72 23.54 4.26
N ASP A 72 -12.74 23.75 5.13
CA ASP A 72 -12.69 24.90 6.07
C ASP A 72 -12.02 26.15 5.47
N GLY A 73 -11.66 26.14 4.17
CA GLY A 73 -11.28 27.37 3.43
C GLY A 73 -10.07 28.12 3.99
N ARG A 74 -9.06 27.39 4.48
CA ARG A 74 -7.77 27.95 4.95
C ARG A 74 -6.65 27.80 3.90
N ASP A 75 -7.03 27.73 2.62
CA ASP A 75 -6.19 27.99 1.45
C ASP A 75 -6.76 29.15 0.63
#